data_AF-A0A9X2J1B8-F1
#
_entry.id   AF-A0A9X2J1B8-F1
#
_cell.length_a   1.000
_cell.length_b   1.000
_cell.length_c   1.000
_cell.angle_alpha   90.00
_cell.angle_beta   90.00
_cell.angle_gamma   90.00
#
_symmetry.space_group_name_H-M   'P 1'
#
loop_
_entity.id
_entity.type
_entity.pdbx_description
1 polymer ?
#
loop_
_entity_poly.entity_id
_entity_poly.type
_entity_poly.pdbx_seq_one_letter_code
_entity_poly.pdbx_strand_id
1 'polypeptide(L)'
;MPTTIGDIPIRRGYYCVPKKYEGNEVAESTYGYGFGMDKARYRHHITRIKVIDFTLRNSRGTGNPRGNYEFHAWARKKRCDDSGNNCKVIQSQEVIAVASRGEGKDPYDMPTGSPIGLITFYCNYGDPTKLRCESWVNTSLDIFK
;
A
#
# COMPACT_ATOMS: atom_id res chain seq x y z
N MET A 1 -3.43 19.06 1.65
CA MET A 1 -4.81 18.61 1.89
C MET A 1 -4.89 17.10 1.63
N PRO A 2 -5.60 16.31 2.45
CA PRO A 2 -5.75 14.87 2.20
C PRO A 2 -6.43 14.63 0.85
N THR A 3 -5.98 13.61 0.11
CA THR A 3 -6.63 13.17 -1.13
C THR A 3 -7.68 12.13 -0.73
N THR A 4 -8.95 12.36 -1.05
CA THR A 4 -10.03 11.41 -0.82
C THR A 4 -10.29 10.58 -2.06
N ILE A 5 -10.53 9.29 -1.85
CA ILE A 5 -10.78 8.33 -2.93
C ILE A 5 -12.03 7.54 -2.55
N GLY A 6 -13.13 7.85 -3.23
CA GLY A 6 -14.44 7.69 -2.60
C GLY A 6 -14.44 8.46 -1.28
N ASP A 7 -14.65 7.75 -0.18
CA ASP A 7 -14.68 8.29 1.20
C ASP A 7 -13.40 7.99 2.01
N ILE A 8 -12.36 7.44 1.39
CA ILE A 8 -11.13 7.03 2.11
C ILE A 8 -10.08 8.13 1.98
N PRO A 9 -9.69 8.80 3.09
CA PRO A 9 -8.62 9.78 3.06
C PRO A 9 -7.25 9.08 2.99
N ILE A 10 -6.45 9.47 2.00
CA ILE A 10 -5.02 9.21 1.98
C ILE A 10 -4.29 10.40 2.62
N ARG A 11 -3.55 10.12 3.68
CA ARG A 11 -2.81 11.12 4.46
C ARG A 11 -1.37 10.66 4.72
N ARG A 12 -0.51 11.62 5.06
CA ARG A 12 0.74 11.34 5.78
C ARG A 12 0.40 10.59 7.07
N GLY A 13 1.28 9.71 7.49
CA GLY A 13 1.19 9.01 8.78
C GLY A 13 2.57 8.96 9.40
N TYR A 14 2.95 7.81 9.95
CA TYR A 14 4.31 7.56 10.40
C TYR A 14 4.68 6.09 10.16
N TYR A 15 5.99 5.82 10.20
CA TYR A 15 6.51 4.47 10.30
C TYR A 15 7.69 4.48 11.25
N CYS A 16 7.61 3.65 12.28
CA CYS A 16 8.62 3.55 13.31
C CYS A 16 9.10 2.10 13.39
N VAL A 17 10.41 1.93 13.53
CA VAL A 17 11.01 0.65 13.90
C VAL A 17 12.07 0.91 14.97
N PRO A 18 12.23 0.04 15.98
CA PRO A 18 13.32 0.19 16.94
C PRO A 18 14.66 0.21 16.20
N LYS A 19 15.54 1.16 16.53
CA LYS A 19 16.82 1.40 15.83
C LYS A 19 17.67 0.13 15.62
N LYS A 20 17.61 -0.83 16.56
CA LYS A 20 18.31 -2.12 16.47
C LYS A 20 17.81 -3.06 15.36
N TYR A 21 16.64 -2.77 14.77
CA TYR A 21 15.98 -3.56 13.74
C TYR A 21 15.89 -2.84 12.38
N GLU A 22 16.37 -1.61 12.30
CA GLU A 22 16.34 -0.81 11.07
C GLU A 22 17.18 -1.47 9.97
N GLY A 23 16.60 -1.65 8.79
CA GLY A 23 17.22 -2.32 7.64
C GLY A 23 17.07 -3.84 7.60
N ASN A 24 16.51 -4.47 8.63
CA ASN A 24 16.26 -5.92 8.65
C ASN A 24 14.77 -6.19 8.40
N GLU A 25 14.40 -6.61 7.18
CA GLU A 25 12.99 -6.80 6.80
C GLU A 25 12.25 -7.80 7.70
N VAL A 26 12.91 -8.87 8.13
CA VAL A 26 12.30 -9.88 9.01
C VAL A 26 11.96 -9.25 10.36
N ALA A 27 12.90 -8.51 10.96
CA ALA A 27 12.67 -7.83 12.23
C ALA A 27 11.66 -6.67 12.08
N GLU A 28 11.76 -5.87 11.02
CA GLU A 28 10.80 -4.82 10.68
C GLU A 28 9.38 -5.36 10.50
N SER A 29 9.24 -6.62 10.05
CA SER A 29 7.93 -7.26 9.86
C SER A 29 7.21 -7.47 11.19
N THR A 30 8.00 -7.73 12.24
CA THR A 30 7.54 -8.04 13.60
C THR A 30 7.44 -6.80 14.47
N TYR A 31 8.46 -5.93 14.43
CA TYR A 31 8.60 -4.79 15.34
C TYR A 31 8.26 -3.44 14.72
N GLY A 32 8.08 -3.37 13.40
CA GLY A 32 7.71 -2.14 12.72
C GLY A 32 6.24 -1.82 12.91
N TYR A 33 5.94 -0.58 13.24
CA TYR A 33 4.57 -0.09 13.45
C TYR A 33 4.35 1.27 12.79
N GLY A 34 3.09 1.62 12.57
CA GLY A 34 2.70 2.83 11.85
C GLY A 34 1.46 2.69 11.01
N PHE A 35 1.12 3.77 10.32
CA PHE A 35 -0.02 3.84 9.41
C PHE A 35 0.21 4.83 8.26
N GLY A 36 -0.71 4.83 7.30
CA GLY A 36 -0.80 5.84 6.26
C GLY A 36 0.28 5.75 5.19
N MET A 37 0.47 6.86 4.49
CA MET A 37 1.44 6.95 3.38
C MET A 37 2.87 6.69 3.82
N ASP A 38 3.22 7.01 5.06
CA ASP A 38 4.59 6.88 5.54
C ASP A 38 4.93 5.41 5.79
N LYS A 39 3.99 4.63 6.35
CA LYS A 39 4.13 3.17 6.41
C LYS A 39 4.20 2.55 5.02
N ALA A 40 3.30 2.90 4.11
CA ALA A 40 3.34 2.40 2.73
C ALA A 40 4.70 2.71 2.06
N ARG A 41 5.22 3.92 2.26
CA ARG A 41 6.48 4.37 1.67
C ARG A 41 7.71 3.70 2.26
N TYR A 42 7.85 3.73 3.58
CA TYR A 42 9.08 3.30 4.25
C TYR A 42 9.13 1.80 4.49
N ARG A 43 8.00 1.17 4.88
CA ARG A 43 7.94 -0.28 5.09
C ARG A 43 7.83 -1.05 3.78
N HIS A 44 6.95 -0.58 2.88
CA HIS A 44 6.56 -1.34 1.69
C HIS A 44 7.12 -0.80 0.38
N HIS A 45 7.95 0.24 0.42
CA HIS A 45 8.57 0.86 -0.74
C HIS A 45 7.55 1.40 -1.78
N ILE A 46 6.39 1.87 -1.31
CA ILE A 46 5.35 2.49 -2.15
C ILE A 46 5.51 4.00 -2.13
N THR A 47 6.11 4.53 -3.19
CA THR A 47 6.48 5.95 -3.27
C THR A 47 5.45 6.79 -4.05
N ARG A 48 4.55 6.15 -4.80
CA ARG A 48 3.56 6.85 -5.63
C ARG A 48 2.15 6.74 -5.06
N ILE A 49 1.58 7.88 -4.66
CA ILE A 49 0.19 7.96 -4.18
C ILE A 49 -0.82 7.45 -5.22
N LYS A 50 -0.55 7.66 -6.51
CA LYS A 50 -1.41 7.19 -7.61
C LYS A 50 -1.63 5.68 -7.62
N VAL A 51 -0.66 4.91 -7.15
CA VAL A 51 -0.75 3.44 -7.09
C VAL A 51 -1.76 3.02 -6.03
N ILE A 52 -1.71 3.69 -4.88
CA ILE A 52 -2.68 3.51 -3.80
C ILE A 52 -4.05 3.98 -4.27
N ASP A 53 -4.10 5.10 -5.00
CA ASP A 53 -5.35 5.63 -5.54
C ASP A 53 -6.02 4.68 -6.52
N PHE A 54 -5.25 4.14 -7.46
CA PHE A 54 -5.71 3.12 -8.39
C PHE A 54 -6.32 1.92 -7.65
N THR A 55 -5.62 1.37 -6.65
CA THR A 55 -6.09 0.19 -5.91
C THR A 55 -7.37 0.45 -5.13
N LEU A 56 -7.46 1.60 -4.45
CA LEU A 56 -8.65 2.00 -3.70
C LEU A 56 -9.87 2.24 -4.61
N ARG A 57 -9.69 2.67 -5.87
CA ARG A 57 -10.78 2.87 -6.83
C ARG A 57 -11.22 1.61 -7.57
N ASN A 58 -10.28 0.72 -7.89
CA ASN A 58 -10.53 -0.40 -8.81
C ASN A 58 -11.04 -1.67 -8.13
N SER A 59 -11.18 -1.67 -6.81
CA SER A 59 -11.64 -2.84 -6.09
C SER A 59 -12.74 -2.49 -5.09
N ARG A 60 -13.66 -3.42 -4.90
CA ARG A 60 -14.60 -3.36 -3.78
C ARG A 60 -13.85 -3.79 -2.54
N GLY A 61 -13.79 -2.92 -1.54
CA GLY A 61 -13.16 -3.24 -0.25
C GLY A 61 -13.83 -4.44 0.40
N THR A 62 -13.07 -5.48 0.71
CA THR A 62 -13.53 -6.62 1.51
C THR A 62 -13.25 -6.33 2.98
N GLY A 63 -14.26 -6.49 3.84
CA GLY A 63 -14.05 -6.35 5.27
C GLY A 63 -13.07 -7.43 5.77
N ASN A 64 -12.15 -7.06 6.65
CA ASN A 64 -11.25 -8.00 7.31
C ASN A 64 -11.61 -8.16 8.80
N PRO A 65 -11.13 -9.23 9.47
CA PRO A 65 -11.45 -9.50 10.88
C PRO A 65 -11.01 -8.41 11.86
N ARG A 66 -10.18 -7.46 11.42
CA ARG A 66 -9.70 -6.33 12.23
C ARG A 66 -10.55 -5.08 12.07
N GLY A 67 -11.74 -5.18 11.43
CA GLY A 67 -12.63 -4.06 11.20
C GLY A 67 -12.13 -3.07 10.14
N ASN A 68 -11.14 -3.46 9.33
CA ASN A 68 -10.64 -2.68 8.20
C ASN A 68 -11.21 -3.22 6.89
N TYR A 69 -10.99 -2.47 5.81
CA TYR A 69 -11.31 -2.84 4.45
C TYR A 69 -10.03 -3.07 3.65
N GLU A 70 -9.98 -4.19 2.93
CA GLU A 70 -8.88 -4.56 2.05
C GLU A 70 -9.30 -4.38 0.59
N PHE A 71 -8.46 -3.67 -0.16
CA PHE A 71 -8.68 -3.32 -1.56
C PHE A 71 -7.60 -4.00 -2.37
N HIS A 72 -7.99 -4.95 -3.22
CA HIS A 72 -7.07 -5.81 -3.96
C HIS A 72 -6.96 -5.36 -5.41
N ALA A 73 -5.73 -5.23 -5.90
CA ALA A 73 -5.47 -5.00 -7.31
C ALA A 73 -4.25 -5.81 -7.78
N TRP A 74 -4.04 -5.85 -9.10
CA TRP A 74 -2.91 -6.55 -9.70
C TRP A 74 -2.02 -5.57 -10.45
N ALA A 75 -0.80 -5.37 -9.95
CA ALA A 75 0.27 -4.69 -10.66
C ALA A 75 0.80 -5.62 -11.75
N ARG A 76 0.82 -5.17 -13.01
CA ARG A 76 1.25 -5.98 -14.17
C ARG A 76 2.44 -5.34 -14.87
N LYS A 77 3.59 -5.99 -14.85
CA LYS A 77 4.77 -5.60 -15.63
C LYS A 77 4.57 -6.09 -17.06
N LYS A 78 4.59 -5.17 -18.02
CA LYS A 78 4.48 -5.48 -19.45
C LYS A 78 5.85 -5.36 -20.11
N ARG A 79 6.12 -6.25 -21.06
CA ARG A 79 7.21 -6.12 -22.04
C ARG A 79 6.56 -6.01 -23.41
N CYS A 80 6.87 -4.94 -24.12
CA CYS A 80 6.41 -4.71 -25.49
C CYS A 80 7.54 -5.05 -26.46
N ASP A 81 7.17 -5.40 -27.69
CA ASP A 81 8.13 -5.44 -28.80
C ASP A 81 8.65 -4.02 -29.13
N ASP A 82 9.62 -3.94 -30.04
CA ASP A 82 10.27 -2.67 -30.42
C ASP A 82 9.27 -1.67 -31.03
N SER A 83 8.14 -2.15 -31.54
CA SER A 83 7.07 -1.32 -32.09
C SER A 83 6.13 -0.74 -31.03
N GLY A 84 6.19 -1.24 -29.79
CA GLY A 84 5.28 -0.85 -28.70
C GLY A 84 3.85 -1.38 -28.83
N ASN A 85 3.52 -2.05 -29.94
CA ASN A 85 2.15 -2.45 -30.26
C ASN A 85 1.76 -3.80 -29.66
N ASN A 86 2.72 -4.71 -29.45
CA ASN A 86 2.45 -6.01 -28.83
C ASN A 86 3.08 -6.11 -27.45
N CYS A 87 2.30 -5.77 -26.43
CA CYS A 87 2.72 -5.85 -25.04
C CYS A 87 2.19 -7.14 -24.37
N LYS A 88 3.10 -7.94 -23.82
CA LYS A 88 2.77 -9.12 -23.02
C LYS A 88 3.03 -8.84 -21.54
N VAL A 89 2.14 -9.32 -20.67
CA VAL A 89 2.38 -9.31 -19.22
C VAL A 89 3.43 -10.36 -18.91
N ILE A 90 4.56 -9.94 -18.35
CA ILE A 90 5.68 -10.83 -17.99
C ILE A 90 5.78 -11.09 -16.49
N GLN A 91 5.14 -10.25 -15.67
CA GLN A 91 5.10 -10.40 -14.22
C GLN A 91 3.80 -9.78 -13.69
N SER A 92 3.17 -10.46 -12.74
CA SER A 92 1.98 -9.97 -12.04
C SER A 92 2.23 -10.04 -10.54
N GLN A 93 1.85 -8.99 -9.83
CA GLN A 93 1.98 -8.89 -8.38
C GLN A 93 0.66 -8.38 -7.80
N GLU A 94 0.05 -9.15 -6.90
CA GLU A 94 -1.10 -8.66 -6.15
C GLU A 94 -0.65 -7.57 -5.18
N VAL A 95 -1.41 -6.49 -5.12
CA VAL A 95 -1.22 -5.39 -4.20
C VAL A 95 -2.49 -5.18 -3.38
N ILE A 96 -2.31 -4.85 -2.11
CA ILE A 96 -3.41 -4.69 -1.16
C ILE A 96 -3.28 -3.32 -0.50
N ALA A 97 -4.30 -2.49 -0.64
CA ALA A 97 -4.47 -1.28 0.17
C ALA A 97 -5.41 -1.61 1.34
N VAL A 98 -5.00 -1.30 2.56
CA VAL A 98 -5.82 -1.49 3.76
C VAL A 98 -6.27 -0.12 4.24
N ALA A 99 -7.56 0.04 4.47
CA ALA A 99 -8.13 1.29 4.94
C ALA A 99 -9.15 1.08 6.06
N SER A 100 -9.34 2.09 6.90
CA SER A 100 -10.35 2.11 7.95
C SER A 100 -11.27 3.31 7.79
N ARG A 101 -12.57 3.07 7.94
CA ARG A 101 -13.60 4.10 8.04
C ARG A 101 -13.93 4.45 9.50
N GLY A 102 -13.27 3.81 10.46
CA GLY A 102 -13.49 4.05 11.88
C GLY A 102 -13.10 5.46 12.31
N GLU A 103 -13.77 5.92 13.37
CA GLU A 103 -13.46 7.14 14.11
C GLU A 103 -12.68 6.77 15.38
N GLY A 104 -11.68 7.55 15.79
CA GLY A 104 -11.04 7.39 17.11
C GLY A 104 -9.51 7.32 17.11
N LYS A 105 -8.94 7.34 18.33
CA LYS A 105 -7.50 7.26 18.60
C LYS A 105 -6.91 5.96 18.02
N ASP A 106 -5.78 6.14 17.36
CA ASP A 106 -5.02 5.21 16.53
C ASP A 106 -4.55 3.94 17.27
N PRO A 107 -4.25 2.83 16.56
CA PRO A 107 -3.18 1.93 16.97
C PRO A 107 -1.94 2.74 17.40
N TYR A 108 -1.48 2.51 18.63
CA TYR A 108 -0.28 3.15 19.23
C TYR A 108 -0.43 4.64 19.62
N ASP A 109 -1.64 5.12 19.91
CA ASP A 109 -1.91 6.43 20.57
C ASP A 109 -1.46 7.68 19.79
N MET A 110 -1.24 7.59 18.48
CA MET A 110 -0.90 8.74 17.64
C MET A 110 -2.12 9.39 16.96
N PRO A 111 -2.03 10.64 16.48
CA PRO A 111 -3.16 11.30 15.81
C PRO A 111 -3.34 10.80 14.36
N THR A 112 -4.47 10.15 14.07
CA THR A 112 -4.82 9.63 12.72
C THR A 112 -5.82 10.45 11.92
N GLY A 113 -6.50 11.39 12.57
CA GLY A 113 -7.68 12.06 12.01
C GLY A 113 -8.92 11.16 11.98
N SER A 114 -10.07 11.74 11.63
CA SER A 114 -11.35 11.03 11.50
C SER A 114 -11.95 11.26 10.11
N PRO A 115 -12.28 10.21 9.33
CA PRO A 115 -11.97 8.79 9.57
C PRO A 115 -10.47 8.50 9.43
N ILE A 116 -9.95 7.41 9.98
CA ILE A 116 -8.49 7.09 9.92
C ILE A 116 -7.97 7.10 8.47
N GLY A 117 -8.70 6.46 7.55
CA GLY A 117 -8.35 6.39 6.13
C GLY A 117 -7.35 5.28 5.82
N LEU A 118 -6.35 5.56 4.99
CA LEU A 118 -5.34 4.56 4.61
C LEU A 118 -4.54 4.09 5.84
N ILE A 119 -4.56 2.78 6.11
CA ILE A 119 -3.76 2.13 7.14
C ILE A 119 -2.40 1.73 6.56
N THR A 120 -2.37 1.07 5.40
CA THR A 120 -1.12 0.69 4.72
C THR A 120 -1.40 0.29 3.28
N PHE A 121 -0.34 0.08 2.50
CA PHE A 121 -0.36 -0.58 1.21
C PHE A 121 0.83 -1.54 1.12
N TYR A 122 0.64 -2.75 0.61
CA TYR A 122 1.72 -3.72 0.45
C TYR A 122 1.54 -4.64 -0.78
N CYS A 123 2.60 -5.35 -1.14
CA CYS A 123 2.58 -6.41 -2.14
C CYS A 123 2.35 -7.75 -1.44
N ASN A 124 1.34 -8.50 -1.88
CA ASN A 124 1.08 -9.83 -1.36
C ASN A 124 1.99 -10.86 -2.05
N TYR A 125 3.15 -11.15 -1.46
CA TYR A 125 4.06 -12.18 -1.96
C TYR A 125 3.71 -13.59 -1.45
N GLY A 126 2.69 -13.73 -0.59
CA GLY A 126 2.48 -14.95 0.20
C GLY A 126 3.52 -15.18 1.30
N ASP A 127 4.50 -14.28 1.43
CA ASP A 127 5.55 -14.30 2.44
C ASP A 127 5.46 -13.02 3.31
N PRO A 128 5.12 -13.14 4.60
CA PRO A 128 4.97 -11.98 5.50
C PRO A 128 6.29 -11.28 5.83
N THR A 129 7.44 -11.91 5.54
CA THR A 129 8.77 -11.34 5.78
C THR A 129 9.25 -10.46 4.62
N LYS A 130 8.68 -10.64 3.42
CA LYS A 130 8.99 -9.82 2.25
C LYS A 130 8.16 -8.54 2.27
N LEU A 131 8.67 -7.52 2.93
CA LEU A 131 7.92 -6.29 3.17
C LEU A 131 7.90 -5.38 1.96
N ARG A 132 9.01 -5.32 1.22
CA ARG A 132 9.24 -4.30 0.19
C ARG A 132 8.67 -4.73 -1.16
N CYS A 133 7.82 -3.87 -1.72
CA CYS A 133 7.43 -3.98 -3.10
C CYS A 133 8.62 -3.74 -4.03
N GLU A 134 8.71 -4.51 -5.10
CA GLU A 134 9.65 -4.25 -6.19
C GLU A 134 9.33 -2.89 -6.83
N SER A 135 10.37 -2.15 -7.22
CA SER A 135 10.22 -0.75 -7.69
C SER A 135 9.28 -0.62 -8.89
N TRP A 136 9.22 -1.63 -9.77
CA TRP A 136 8.35 -1.61 -10.95
C TRP A 136 6.86 -1.55 -10.59
N VAL A 137 6.46 -2.03 -9.40
CA VAL A 137 5.07 -1.96 -8.90
C VAL A 137 4.61 -0.50 -8.81
N ASN A 138 5.52 0.41 -8.45
CA ASN A 138 5.18 1.84 -8.37
C ASN A 138 4.85 2.44 -9.73
N THR A 139 5.32 1.85 -10.83
CA THR A 139 5.16 2.37 -12.19
C THR A 139 4.11 1.63 -13.01
N SER A 140 3.78 0.38 -12.64
CA SER A 140 2.92 -0.49 -13.45
C SER A 140 1.42 -0.25 -13.25
N LEU A 141 1.03 0.52 -12.23
CA LEU A 141 -0.36 0.92 -11.96
C LEU A 141 -0.68 2.36 -12.40
N ASP A 142 0.29 3.07 -12.99
CA ASP A 142 0.16 4.46 -13.50
C ASP A 142 -0.25 4.52 -14.99
N ILE A 143 -0.64 3.38 -15.59
CA ILE A 143 -0.78 3.22 -17.06
C ILE A 143 -2.23 3.14 -17.54
N PHE A 144 -3.18 3.70 -16.78
CA PHE A 144 -4.52 3.98 -17.31
C PHE A 144 -4.58 5.46 -17.68
N LYS A 145 -4.10 5.77 -18.89
CA LYS A 145 -4.59 6.87 -19.70
C LYS A 145 -5.38 6.27 -20.86
#